data_AF-A0A6G1ASL2-F1
#
_entry.id   AF-A0A6G1ASL2-F1
#
_cell.length_a   1.000
_cell.length_b   1.000
_cell.length_c   1.000
_cell.angle_alpha   90.00
_cell.angle_beta   90.00
_cell.angle_gamma   90.00
#
_symmetry.space_group_name_H-M   'P 1'
#
loop_
_entity.id
_entity.type
_entity.pdbx_description
1 polymer ?
#
loop_
_entity_poly.entity_id
_entity_poly.type
_entity_poly.pdbx_seq_one_letter_code
_entity_poly.pdbx_strand_id
1 'polypeptide(L)'
;QLQKPLFAIFLIMYLVTVVGNVLIILAIHSDSQLHTPMYFFLSNLSFTDICFTTVIVPKMLVNLLSETKTISFVGCLVQMYFFMAFANTDSYLLASMAIDRLVAICNP
;
A
#
# COMPACT_ATOMS: atom_id res chain seq x y z
N GLN A 1 -26.45 5.27 -11.74
CA GLN A 1 -26.68 5.37 -10.29
C GLN A 1 -25.62 4.65 -9.43
N LEU A 2 -25.01 3.55 -9.90
CA LEU A 2 -24.01 2.78 -9.12
C LEU A 2 -22.63 3.44 -8.96
N GLN A 3 -22.27 4.43 -9.78
CA GLN A 3 -20.96 5.11 -9.70
C GLN A 3 -20.77 5.91 -8.40
N LYS A 4 -21.83 6.53 -7.86
CA LYS A 4 -21.77 7.31 -6.60
C LYS A 4 -21.46 6.44 -5.36
N PRO A 5 -22.14 5.31 -5.11
CA PRO A 5 -21.80 4.44 -3.99
C PRO A 5 -20.42 3.78 -4.16
N LEU A 6 -20.03 3.40 -5.38
CA LEU A 6 -18.68 2.88 -5.64
C LEU A 6 -17.60 3.92 -5.33
N PHE A 7 -17.79 5.17 -5.74
CA PHE A 7 -16.90 6.27 -5.40
C PHE A 7 -16.73 6.42 -3.89
N ALA A 8 -17.84 6.41 -3.14
CA ALA A 8 -17.81 6.50 -1.68
C ALA A 8 -17.07 5.33 -1.03
N ILE A 9 -17.31 4.09 -1.49
CA ILE A 9 -16.64 2.89 -0.97
C ILE A 9 -15.12 2.97 -1.21
N PHE A 10 -14.69 3.32 -2.42
CA PHE A 10 -13.26 3.42 -2.74
C PHE A 10 -12.57 4.57 -1.99
N LEU A 11 -13.26 5.70 -1.79
CA LEU A 11 -12.76 6.81 -0.99
C LEU A 11 -12.57 6.40 0.48
N ILE A 12 -13.56 5.71 1.07
CA ILE A 12 -13.48 5.23 2.45
C ILE A 12 -12.34 4.22 2.60
N MET A 13 -12.23 3.27 1.67
CA MET A 13 -11.15 2.28 1.67
C MET A 13 -9.78 2.96 1.59
N TYR A 14 -9.62 3.95 0.71
CA TYR A 14 -8.39 4.74 0.62
C TYR A 14 -8.03 5.43 1.93
N LEU A 15 -8.98 6.14 2.55
CA LEU A 15 -8.75 6.85 3.80
C LEU A 15 -8.38 5.88 4.92
N VAL A 16 -9.07 4.75 5.04
CA VAL A 16 -8.77 3.73 6.06
C VAL A 16 -7.36 3.15 5.85
N THR A 17 -6.99 2.80 4.63
CA THR A 17 -5.65 2.26 4.34
C THR A 17 -4.54 3.28 4.60
N VAL A 18 -4.74 4.54 4.20
CA VAL A 18 -3.74 5.61 4.44
C VAL A 18 -3.61 5.89 5.93
N VAL A 19 -4.72 6.10 6.64
CA VAL A 19 -4.70 6.38 8.07
C VAL A 19 -4.09 5.21 8.84
N GLY A 20 -4.50 3.96 8.53
CA GLY A 20 -3.96 2.78 9.19
C GLY A 20 -2.45 2.66 9.03
N ASN A 21 -1.93 2.78 7.80
CA ASN A 21 -0.49 2.67 7.53
C ASN A 21 0.31 3.85 8.10
N VAL A 22 -0.24 5.07 8.10
CA VAL A 22 0.40 6.22 8.76
C VAL A 22 0.48 6.00 10.26
N LEU A 23 -0.59 5.49 10.90
CA LEU A 23 -0.58 5.16 12.32
C LEU A 23 0.46 4.10 12.66
N ILE A 24 0.64 3.08 11.82
CA ILE A 24 1.69 2.07 11.99
C ILE A 24 3.08 2.72 11.96
N ILE A 25 3.36 3.58 10.97
CA ILE A 25 4.64 4.29 10.87
C ILE A 25 4.89 5.17 12.10
N LEU A 26 3.88 5.93 12.54
CA LEU A 26 3.97 6.79 13.72
C LEU A 26 4.18 5.98 15.00
N ALA A 27 3.51 4.85 15.16
CA ALA A 27 3.67 3.98 16.31
C ALA A 27 5.10 3.41 16.39
N ILE A 28 5.66 2.98 15.25
CA ILE A 28 7.04 2.48 15.17
C ILE A 28 8.04 3.58 15.55
N HIS A 29 7.84 4.80 15.05
CA HIS A 29 8.76 5.91 15.32
C HIS A 29 8.64 6.47 16.75
N SER A 30 7.48 6.30 17.39
CA SER A 30 7.25 6.80 18.75
C SER A 30 7.81 5.90 19.83
N ASP A 31 7.92 4.59 19.57
CA ASP A 31 8.42 3.62 20.54
C ASP A 31 9.83 3.13 20.19
N SER A 32 10.82 3.69 20.89
CA SER A 32 12.24 3.31 20.73
C SER A 32 12.55 1.86 21.12
N GLN A 33 11.70 1.18 21.90
CA GLN A 33 11.89 -0.24 22.27
C GLN A 33 11.45 -1.21 21.17
N LEU A 34 10.74 -0.73 20.14
CA LEU A 34 10.32 -1.52 18.99
C LEU A 34 11.34 -1.54 17.84
N HIS A 35 12.57 -1.05 18.02
CA HIS A 35 13.64 -1.11 17.01
C HIS A 35 14.22 -2.53 16.78
N THR A 36 13.35 -3.51 16.58
CA THR A 36 13.73 -4.81 16.02
C THR A 36 13.63 -4.76 14.49
N PRO A 37 14.47 -5.52 13.75
CA PRO A 37 14.50 -5.53 12.28
C PRO A 37 13.12 -5.73 11.64
N MET A 38 12.23 -6.47 12.30
CA MET A 38 10.84 -6.65 11.88
C MET A 38 10.06 -5.33 11.73
N TYR A 39 10.17 -4.37 12.66
CA TYR A 39 9.40 -3.12 12.58
C TYR A 39 9.94 -2.17 11.50
N PHE A 40 11.23 -2.26 11.17
CA PHE A 40 11.78 -1.58 10.01
C PHE A 40 11.13 -2.10 8.72
N PHE A 41 11.02 -3.42 8.54
CA PHE A 41 10.30 -4.01 7.40
C PHE A 41 8.83 -3.60 7.38
N LEU A 42 8.17 -3.58 8.54
CA LEU A 42 6.77 -3.17 8.67
C LEU A 42 6.55 -1.70 8.26
N SER A 43 7.46 -0.80 8.63
CA SER A 43 7.39 0.61 8.20
C SER A 43 7.55 0.75 6.67
N ASN A 44 8.46 -0.01 6.06
CA ASN A 44 8.63 -0.05 4.60
C ASN A 44 7.41 -0.65 3.89
N LEU A 45 6.78 -1.67 4.49
CA LEU A 45 5.54 -2.29 4.00
C LEU A 45 4.40 -1.27 4.02
N SER A 46 4.22 -0.57 5.15
CA SER A 46 3.20 0.47 5.28
C SER A 46 3.40 1.63 4.32
N PHE A 47 4.65 2.03 4.06
CA PHE A 47 4.95 3.04 3.04
C PHE A 47 4.59 2.55 1.63
N THR A 48 4.97 1.31 1.30
CA THR A 48 4.66 0.66 0.02
C THR A 48 3.15 0.56 -0.21
N ASP A 49 2.39 0.20 0.82
CA ASP A 49 0.92 0.15 0.80
C ASP A 49 0.28 1.51 0.53
N ILE A 50 0.76 2.57 1.18
CA ILE A 50 0.28 3.94 0.93
C ILE A 50 0.54 4.34 -0.52
N CYS A 51 1.75 4.07 -1.02
CA CYS A 51 2.13 4.37 -2.41
C CYS A 51 1.25 3.59 -3.41
N PHE A 52 1.09 2.28 -3.20
CA PHE A 52 0.28 1.41 -4.04
C PHE A 52 -1.17 1.88 -4.11
N THR A 53 -1.78 2.15 -2.95
CA THR A 53 -3.17 2.60 -2.86
C THR A 53 -3.35 3.98 -3.50
N THR A 54 -2.36 4.87 -3.35
CA THR A 54 -2.36 6.21 -3.96
C THR A 54 -2.14 6.19 -5.47
N VAL A 55 -1.49 5.17 -6.05
CA VAL A 55 -1.36 5.07 -7.52
C VAL A 55 -2.67 4.57 -8.15
N ILE A 56 -3.38 3.65 -7.49
CA ILE A 56 -4.54 2.95 -8.06
C ILE A 56 -5.83 3.73 -7.82
N VAL A 57 -6.07 4.16 -6.58
CA VAL A 57 -7.38 4.66 -6.15
C VAL A 57 -7.75 6.02 -6.73
N PRO A 58 -6.90 7.07 -6.77
CA PRO A 58 -7.29 8.35 -7.36
C PRO A 58 -7.54 8.24 -8.87
N LYS A 59 -6.81 7.39 -9.60
CA LYS A 59 -7.09 7.13 -11.02
C LYS A 59 -8.44 6.45 -11.22
N MET A 60 -8.77 5.48 -10.38
CA MET A 60 -10.07 4.80 -10.41
C MET A 60 -11.22 5.74 -10.02
N LEU A 61 -11.03 6.61 -9.02
CA LEU A 61 -12.01 7.63 -8.61
C LEU A 61 -12.31 8.62 -9.74
N VAL A 62 -11.26 9.12 -10.42
CA VAL A 62 -11.41 10.03 -11.57
C VAL A 62 -12.14 9.33 -12.72
N ASN A 63 -11.86 8.05 -12.96
CA ASN A 63 -12.52 7.25 -13.99
C ASN A 63 -14.00 6.93 -13.67
N LEU A 64 -14.39 6.93 -12.40
CA LEU A 64 -15.77 6.74 -11.95
C LEU A 64 -16.62 8.01 -12.05
N LEU A 65 -15.99 9.19 -11.95
CA LEU A 65 -16.64 10.51 -12.05
C LEU A 65 -16.74 11.05 -13.48
N SER A 66 -15.82 10.66 -14.37
CA SER A 66 -15.78 11.14 -15.76
C SER A 66 -16.67 10.31 -16.69
N GLU A 67 -17.42 10.97 -17.58
CA GLU A 67 -18.27 10.32 -18.59
C GLU A 67 -17.44 9.57 -19.65
N THR A 68 -16.23 10.07 -19.93
CA THR A 68 -15.25 9.47 -20.84
C THR A 68 -14.27 8.58 -20.07
N LYS A 69 -14.50 7.27 -20.10
CA LYS A 69 -13.69 6.24 -19.41
C LYS A 69 -12.39 5.89 -20.14
N THR A 70 -11.62 6.88 -20.57
CA THR A 70 -10.44 6.63 -21.41
C THR A 70 -9.17 7.06 -20.69
N ILE A 71 -8.43 6.08 -20.17
CA ILE A 71 -7.04 6.27 -19.76
C ILE A 71 -6.17 6.33 -21.03
N SER A 72 -5.15 7.18 -21.05
CA SER A 72 -4.17 7.13 -22.14
C SER A 72 -3.39 5.82 -22.05
N PHE A 73 -2.98 5.27 -23.21
CA PHE A 73 -2.18 4.03 -23.26
C PHE A 73 -0.91 4.13 -22.39
N VAL A 74 -0.23 5.28 -22.44
CA VAL A 74 0.94 5.56 -21.59
C VAL A 74 0.57 5.58 -20.10
N GLY A 75 -0.57 6.18 -19.73
CA GLY A 75 -1.05 6.19 -18.34
C GLY A 75 -1.38 4.79 -17.81
N CYS A 76 -1.94 3.92 -18.65
CA CYS A 76 -2.18 2.51 -18.32
C CYS A 76 -0.86 1.77 -18.07
N LEU A 77 0.11 1.90 -18.98
CA LEU A 77 1.41 1.24 -18.85
C LEU A 77 2.17 1.70 -17.60
N VAL A 78 2.18 3.00 -17.31
CA VAL A 78 2.81 3.54 -16.11
C VAL A 78 2.13 3.01 -14.85
N GLN A 79 0.80 2.98 -14.82
CA GLN A 79 0.05 2.42 -13.69
C GLN A 79 0.32 0.92 -13.49
N MET A 80 0.34 0.14 -14.57
CA MET A 80 0.65 -1.29 -14.53
C MET A 80 2.08 -1.55 -14.06
N TYR A 81 3.04 -0.73 -14.51
CA TYR A 81 4.44 -0.82 -14.09
C TYR A 81 4.59 -0.55 -12.59
N PHE A 82 4.05 0.56 -12.08
CA PHE A 82 4.10 0.86 -10.65
C PHE A 82 3.37 -0.19 -9.82
N PHE A 83 2.20 -0.66 -10.27
CA PHE A 83 1.46 -1.73 -9.62
C PHE A 83 2.32 -2.98 -9.46
N MET A 84 2.94 -3.45 -10.55
CA MET A 84 3.82 -4.62 -10.50
C MET A 84 5.03 -4.36 -9.59
N ALA A 85 5.68 -3.20 -9.68
CA ALA A 85 6.85 -2.89 -8.87
C ALA A 85 6.53 -2.89 -7.36
N PHE A 86 5.43 -2.27 -6.95
CA PHE A 86 5.00 -2.23 -5.56
C PHE A 86 4.53 -3.62 -5.07
N ALA A 87 3.79 -4.39 -5.88
CA ALA A 87 3.37 -5.73 -5.51
C ALA A 87 4.56 -6.69 -5.32
N ASN A 88 5.61 -6.57 -6.16
CA ASN A 88 6.85 -7.32 -5.97
C ASN A 88 7.56 -6.88 -4.68
N THR A 89 7.63 -5.57 -4.42
CA THR A 89 8.26 -5.03 -3.20
C THR A 89 7.54 -5.52 -1.94
N ASP A 90 6.21 -5.50 -1.94
CA ASP A 90 5.37 -6.05 -0.87
C ASP A 90 5.68 -7.53 -0.62
N SER A 91 5.72 -8.34 -1.69
CA SER A 91 6.06 -9.76 -1.60
C SER A 91 7.46 -10.01 -1.03
N TYR A 92 8.46 -9.22 -1.44
CA TYR A 92 9.81 -9.31 -0.91
C TYR A 92 9.89 -8.90 0.57
N LEU A 93 9.16 -7.87 0.97
CA LEU A 93 9.08 -7.43 2.37
C LEU A 93 8.43 -8.50 3.24
N LEU A 94 7.30 -9.08 2.81
CA LEU A 94 6.64 -10.18 3.52
C LEU A 94 7.55 -11.41 3.64
N ALA A 95 8.27 -11.76 2.58
CA ALA A 95 9.25 -12.85 2.61
C ALA A 95 10.39 -12.56 3.61
N SER A 96 10.92 -11.33 3.62
CA SER A 96 11.97 -10.92 4.56
C SER A 96 11.49 -11.00 6.02
N MET A 97 10.25 -10.58 6.30
CA MET A 97 9.64 -10.71 7.63
C MET A 97 9.48 -12.17 8.05
N ALA A 98 9.10 -13.05 7.12
CA ALA A 98 8.99 -14.49 7.40
C ALA A 98 10.36 -15.12 7.69
N ILE A 99 11.41 -14.73 6.95
CA ILE A 99 12.78 -15.19 7.16
C ILE A 99 13.32 -14.70 8.50
N ASP A 100 13.12 -13.43 8.84
CA ASP A 100 13.54 -12.85 10.13
C ASP A 100 12.93 -13.62 11.31
N ARG A 101 11.62 -13.93 11.23
CA ARG A 101 10.94 -14.76 12.22
C ARG A 101 11.47 -16.20 12.27
N LEU A 102 11.79 -16.80 11.12
CA LEU A 102 12.37 -18.14 11.07
C LEU A 102 13.76 -18.17 11.73
N VAL A 103 14.61 -17.19 11.43
CA VAL A 103 15.96 -17.09 12.01
C VAL A 103 15.90 -16.91 13.52
N ALA A 104 15.02 -16.04 14.01
CA ALA A 104 14.82 -15.83 15.45
C ALA A 104 14.35 -17.09 16.19
N ILE A 105 13.66 -18.02 15.51
CA ILE A 105 13.24 -19.31 16.10
C ILE A 105 14.37 -20.34 16.01
N CYS A 106 15.06 -20.42 14.87
CA CYS A 106 16.07 -21.44 14.62
C CYS A 106 17.41 -21.17 15.31
N ASN A 107 17.77 -19.90 15.52
CA ASN A 107 18.98 -19.46 16.20
C ASN A 107 18.65 -18.29 17.13
N PRO A 108 18.19 -18.57 18.36
CA PRO A 108 17.83 -17.54 19.34
C PRO A 108 19.04 -16.75 19.85
#